data_AF-A0AAV5K2L1-F1
#
_entry.id   AF-A0AAV5K2L1-F1
#
_cell.length_a   1.000
_cell.length_b   1.000
_cell.length_c   1.000
_cell.angle_alpha   90.00
_cell.angle_beta   90.00
_cell.angle_gamma   90.00
#
_symmetry.space_group_name_H-M   'P 1'
#
loop_
_entity.id
_entity.type
_entity.pdbx_description
1 polymer ?
#
loop_
_entity_poly.entity_id
_entity_poly.type
_entity_poly.pdbx_seq_one_letter_code
_entity_poly.pdbx_strand_id
1 'polypeptide(L)'
;MKLYNRLVQKLLRRVNYREIRCSGILRLNFMLYHCTGESQEEFLPYQWYEKMFPKLTRLTHLLKDVDSIDGRLVNVKDDSIIIDDRVQQRMYMLKSLARVFIGSPSLQQMLKEKASVSGCFSKPNEREPMIVGSLTKVSDCLNVTAQQRKSVRLTICPQVTQHRIWTGALEEVLNGLKTEIDLLNHLSPSKGTKMGQQIVLSCLKFLAESAVPNGPDSTSWMQLAPAKVVDSPPSPKWEDVLEMFNDLINCLQNEKGLLYHLTKIEIMKEGLSQIRYVLLDNSIGYKEARLQESLIGKKLSKTLGHSSRCLFTLLLYYLYGHIRDIEVDLCGGIYGDGTENRFTLCMGRIMTSYEEEMIWNGVKQLDRALGLFRFVWETAGMKGSLVLQGHLWCVGAGERSFTYRGSEFFLHGIILGPKGI
;
A
#
# COMPACT_ATOMS: atom_id res chain seq x y z
N MET A 1 -28.50 -29.90 -18.88
CA MET A 1 -27.91 -28.74 -18.16
C MET A 1 -28.96 -27.84 -17.48
N LYS A 2 -29.98 -28.41 -16.82
CA LYS A 2 -31.04 -27.67 -16.08
C LYS A 2 -31.29 -28.19 -14.65
N LEU A 3 -30.52 -29.19 -14.20
CA LEU A 3 -30.63 -29.77 -12.84
C LEU A 3 -29.55 -29.27 -11.86
N TYR A 4 -28.43 -28.72 -12.34
CA TYR A 4 -27.39 -28.15 -11.47
C TYR A 4 -27.82 -26.81 -10.82
N ASN A 5 -28.71 -26.07 -11.47
CA ASN A 5 -29.19 -24.76 -10.98
C ASN A 5 -30.28 -24.82 -9.89
N ARG A 6 -30.89 -25.99 -9.62
CA ARG A 6 -31.92 -26.12 -8.56
C ARG A 6 -31.36 -26.51 -7.19
N LEU A 7 -30.14 -27.07 -7.12
CA LEU A 7 -29.49 -27.42 -5.85
C LEU A 7 -28.78 -26.22 -5.21
N VAL A 8 -28.23 -25.31 -6.02
CA VAL A 8 -27.60 -24.07 -5.52
C VAL A 8 -28.65 -23.08 -4.99
N GLN A 9 -29.84 -23.00 -5.61
CA GLN A 9 -30.92 -22.13 -5.13
C GLN A 9 -31.65 -22.65 -3.87
N LYS A 10 -31.55 -23.95 -3.54
CA LYS A 10 -32.17 -24.52 -2.32
C LYS A 10 -31.29 -24.42 -1.08
N LEU A 11 -29.98 -24.20 -1.21
CA LEU A 11 -29.07 -23.96 -0.08
C LEU A 11 -29.07 -22.51 0.42
N LEU A 12 -29.54 -21.56 -0.40
CA LEU A 12 -29.56 -20.13 -0.08
C LEU A 12 -30.85 -19.63 0.61
N ARG A 13 -31.84 -20.50 0.90
CA ARG A 13 -33.16 -20.11 1.43
C ARG A 13 -33.46 -20.51 2.88
N ARG A 14 -32.46 -20.86 3.68
CA ARG A 14 -32.62 -20.99 5.15
C ARG A 14 -31.39 -20.45 5.88
N VAL A 15 -31.35 -19.13 6.04
CA VAL A 15 -30.62 -18.50 7.15
C VAL A 15 -31.58 -17.51 7.79
N ASN A 16 -32.22 -17.96 8.87
CA ASN A 16 -32.98 -17.08 9.74
C ASN A 16 -32.03 -16.02 10.29
N TYR A 17 -32.39 -14.75 10.11
CA TYR A 17 -31.78 -13.63 10.81
C TYR A 17 -31.88 -13.88 12.32
N ARG A 18 -30.75 -14.21 12.94
CA ARG A 18 -30.54 -13.99 14.37
C ARG A 18 -29.52 -12.88 14.48
N GLU A 19 -29.98 -11.71 14.91
CA GLU A 19 -29.14 -10.64 15.43
C GLU A 19 -28.26 -11.23 16.54
N ILE A 20 -26.99 -11.45 16.23
CA ILE A 20 -25.98 -11.67 17.25
C ILE A 20 -25.56 -10.27 17.71
N ARG A 21 -26.02 -9.87 18.90
CA ARG A 21 -25.61 -8.65 19.62
C ARG A 21 -24.10 -8.48 19.59
N CYS A 22 -23.61 -7.52 18.81
CA CYS A 22 -22.22 -7.06 18.77
C CYS A 22 -21.88 -6.12 19.94
N SER A 23 -22.08 -6.54 21.19
CA SER A 23 -21.72 -5.74 22.38
C SER A 23 -20.27 -5.93 22.84
N GLY A 24 -19.59 -7.01 22.42
CA GLY A 24 -18.20 -7.30 22.79
C GLY A 24 -17.14 -6.55 21.98
N ILE A 25 -17.45 -6.18 20.73
CA ILE A 25 -16.52 -5.50 19.80
C ILE A 25 -16.29 -4.05 20.22
N LEU A 26 -17.37 -3.37 20.63
CA LEU A 26 -17.28 -2.05 21.22
C LEU A 26 -16.45 -2.08 22.50
N ARG A 27 -16.57 -3.10 23.36
CA ARG A 27 -15.77 -3.20 24.60
C ARG A 27 -14.27 -3.40 24.38
N LEU A 28 -13.83 -4.11 23.35
CA LEU A 28 -12.39 -4.31 23.07
C LEU A 28 -11.73 -3.05 22.52
N ASN A 29 -12.40 -2.34 21.60
CA ASN A 29 -11.93 -1.01 21.17
C ASN A 29 -12.07 0.03 22.29
N PHE A 30 -13.16 0.02 23.05
CA PHE A 30 -13.40 0.97 24.16
C PHE A 30 -12.42 0.76 25.33
N MET A 31 -12.02 -0.48 25.63
CA MET A 31 -10.96 -0.75 26.61
C MET A 31 -9.57 -0.27 26.17
N LEU A 32 -9.31 -0.20 24.86
CA LEU A 32 -8.03 0.30 24.33
C LEU A 32 -8.02 1.83 24.16
N TYR A 33 -9.18 2.46 23.92
CA TYR A 33 -9.30 3.91 23.71
C TYR A 33 -9.28 4.76 25.00
N HIS A 34 -9.45 4.16 26.18
CA HIS A 34 -9.41 4.91 27.45
C HIS A 34 -8.00 5.12 28.04
N CYS A 35 -6.95 4.66 27.38
CA CYS A 35 -5.56 4.83 27.84
C CYS A 35 -4.79 5.93 27.06
N THR A 36 -5.47 6.86 26.40
CA THR A 36 -4.83 8.04 25.76
C THR A 36 -4.58 9.17 26.76
N GLY A 37 -3.91 8.83 27.86
CA GLY A 37 -3.17 9.77 28.70
C GLY A 37 -1.74 9.25 28.78
N GLU A 38 -0.76 10.14 28.86
CA GLU A 38 0.63 9.76 29.15
C GLU A 38 0.69 9.05 30.51
N SER A 39 0.45 7.73 30.55
CA SER A 39 0.41 6.97 31.79
C SER A 39 0.58 5.48 31.53
N GLN A 40 1.72 4.98 32.02
CA GLN A 40 2.11 3.61 32.41
C GLN A 40 1.55 2.42 31.59
N GLU A 41 2.47 1.55 31.14
CA GLU A 41 2.18 0.24 30.56
C GLU A 41 1.32 -0.62 31.50
N GLU A 42 0.00 -0.57 31.36
CA GLU A 42 -0.89 -1.55 32.00
C GLU A 42 -0.87 -2.83 31.16
N PHE A 43 0.08 -3.71 31.48
CA PHE A 43 0.05 -5.08 30.99
C PHE A 43 -1.25 -5.77 31.42
N LEU A 44 -1.84 -6.54 30.52
CA LEU A 44 -3.06 -7.28 30.84
C LEU A 44 -2.73 -8.43 31.80
N PRO A 45 -3.65 -8.82 32.69
CA PRO A 45 -3.44 -9.98 33.56
C PRO A 45 -3.19 -11.26 32.75
N TYR A 46 -2.32 -12.14 33.23
CA TYR A 46 -2.01 -13.43 32.58
C TYR A 46 -3.26 -14.22 32.16
N GLN A 47 -4.29 -14.23 33.01
CA GLN A 47 -5.58 -14.90 32.77
C GLN A 47 -6.27 -14.43 31.49
N TRP A 48 -6.06 -13.17 31.09
CA TRP A 48 -6.57 -12.64 29.83
C TRP A 48 -5.85 -13.28 28.64
N TYR A 49 -4.51 -13.35 28.68
CA TYR A 49 -3.71 -13.99 27.63
C TYR A 49 -4.07 -15.47 27.49
N GLU A 50 -4.17 -16.20 28.59
CA GLU A 50 -4.58 -17.61 28.63
C GLU A 50 -5.96 -17.82 27.98
N LYS A 51 -6.93 -16.94 28.27
CA LYS A 51 -8.28 -17.00 27.70
C LYS A 51 -8.32 -16.63 26.21
N MET A 52 -7.45 -15.73 25.76
CA MET A 52 -7.49 -15.18 24.40
C MET A 52 -6.59 -15.91 23.41
N PHE A 53 -5.53 -16.59 23.87
CA PHE A 53 -4.61 -17.32 23.01
C PHE A 53 -5.27 -18.43 22.18
N PRO A 54 -6.24 -19.22 22.71
CA PRO A 54 -6.98 -20.17 21.89
C PRO A 54 -7.79 -19.50 20.77
N LYS A 55 -8.29 -18.27 20.98
CA LYS A 55 -9.00 -17.52 19.94
C LYS A 55 -8.05 -17.04 18.86
N LEU A 56 -6.87 -16.54 19.25
CA LEU A 56 -5.82 -16.17 18.31
C LEU A 56 -5.42 -17.37 17.45
N THR A 57 -5.13 -18.50 18.09
CA THR A 57 -4.79 -19.77 17.42
C THR A 57 -5.89 -20.19 16.44
N ARG A 58 -7.17 -20.12 16.84
CA ARG A 58 -8.30 -20.44 15.95
C ARG A 58 -8.37 -19.50 14.74
N LEU A 59 -8.10 -18.21 14.92
CA LEU A 59 -8.10 -17.25 13.82
C LEU A 59 -6.98 -17.53 12.82
N THR A 60 -5.77 -17.85 13.32
CA THR A 60 -4.64 -18.25 12.47
C THR A 60 -5.02 -19.44 11.59
N HIS A 61 -5.61 -20.49 12.17
CA HIS A 61 -6.07 -21.65 11.40
C HIS A 61 -7.16 -21.33 10.37
N LEU A 62 -8.12 -20.47 10.72
CA LEU A 62 -9.19 -20.06 9.81
C LEU A 62 -8.72 -19.20 8.64
N LEU A 63 -7.56 -18.55 8.78
CA LEU A 63 -7.00 -17.62 7.81
C LEU A 63 -5.71 -18.14 7.17
N LYS A 64 -5.38 -19.43 7.34
CA LYS A 64 -4.07 -20.02 7.02
C LYS A 64 -3.57 -19.70 5.58
N ASP A 65 -4.49 -19.69 4.62
CA ASP A 65 -4.20 -19.44 3.20
C ASP A 65 -4.55 -17.99 2.78
N VAL A 66 -4.83 -17.11 3.73
CA VAL A 66 -5.25 -15.72 3.47
C VAL A 66 -4.15 -14.77 3.91
N ASP A 67 -3.71 -13.92 3.00
CA ASP A 67 -2.76 -12.84 3.28
C ASP A 67 -3.40 -11.46 3.05
N SER A 68 -2.85 -10.43 3.70
CA SER A 68 -3.24 -9.03 3.56
C SER A 68 -2.09 -8.26 2.94
N ILE A 69 -2.16 -8.03 1.62
CA ILE A 69 -1.12 -7.36 0.84
C ILE A 69 -1.66 -6.02 0.36
N ASP A 70 -1.01 -4.93 0.80
CA ASP A 70 -1.28 -3.55 0.38
C ASP A 70 -2.78 -3.19 0.35
N GLY A 71 -3.47 -3.48 1.46
CA GLY A 71 -4.91 -3.20 1.62
C GLY A 71 -5.87 -4.19 0.97
N ARG A 72 -5.40 -5.31 0.41
CA ARG A 72 -6.26 -6.38 -0.12
C ARG A 72 -6.02 -7.70 0.57
N LEU A 73 -7.11 -8.44 0.74
CA LEU A 73 -7.03 -9.84 1.07
C LEU A 73 -6.82 -10.67 -0.19
N VAL A 74 -5.86 -11.58 -0.13
CA VAL A 74 -5.54 -12.50 -1.22
C VAL A 74 -5.44 -13.92 -0.70
N ASN A 75 -5.82 -14.89 -1.54
CA ASN A 75 -5.50 -16.28 -1.30
C ASN A 75 -4.06 -16.52 -1.75
N VAL A 76 -3.24 -17.07 -0.85
CA VAL A 76 -1.81 -17.24 -1.09
C VAL A 76 -1.52 -18.29 -2.17
N LYS A 77 -2.41 -19.25 -2.39
CA LYS A 77 -2.17 -20.38 -3.31
C LYS A 77 -2.38 -20.03 -4.78
N ASP A 78 -3.25 -19.07 -5.06
CA ASP A 78 -3.68 -18.73 -6.42
C ASP A 78 -3.72 -17.22 -6.69
N ASP A 79 -3.23 -16.41 -5.75
CA ASP A 79 -3.20 -14.95 -5.77
C ASP A 79 -4.57 -14.27 -6.00
N SER A 80 -5.67 -15.02 -5.82
CA SER A 80 -7.02 -14.49 -6.04
C SER A 80 -7.42 -13.48 -4.96
N ILE A 81 -8.07 -12.39 -5.38
CA ILE A 81 -8.55 -11.36 -4.46
C ILE A 81 -9.77 -11.87 -3.70
N ILE A 82 -9.74 -11.75 -2.37
CA ILE A 82 -10.84 -12.14 -1.49
C ILE A 82 -11.65 -10.91 -1.11
N ILE A 83 -12.93 -10.88 -1.53
CA ILE A 83 -13.90 -9.83 -1.17
C ILE A 83 -14.96 -10.45 -0.25
N ASP A 84 -14.64 -10.56 1.03
CA ASP A 84 -15.54 -11.06 2.07
C ASP A 84 -15.35 -10.28 3.37
N ASP A 85 -16.37 -9.50 3.76
CA ASP A 85 -16.37 -8.68 4.98
C ASP A 85 -16.09 -9.48 6.25
N ARG A 86 -16.52 -10.75 6.31
CA ARG A 86 -16.28 -11.63 7.47
C ARG A 86 -14.82 -12.05 7.53
N VAL A 87 -14.19 -12.33 6.39
CA VAL A 87 -12.76 -12.65 6.33
C VAL A 87 -11.94 -11.41 6.70
N GLN A 88 -12.32 -10.23 6.20
CA GLN A 88 -11.71 -8.96 6.57
C GLN A 88 -11.80 -8.66 8.07
N GLN A 89 -12.97 -8.85 8.68
CA GLN A 89 -13.14 -8.70 10.14
C GLN A 89 -12.28 -9.70 10.93
N ARG A 90 -12.17 -10.94 10.47
CA ARG A 90 -11.30 -11.95 11.10
C ARG A 90 -9.83 -11.58 11.00
N MET A 91 -9.39 -11.09 9.84
CA MET A 91 -8.02 -10.61 9.65
C MET A 91 -7.70 -9.44 10.58
N TYR A 92 -8.59 -8.45 10.66
CA TYR A 92 -8.45 -7.33 11.59
C TYR A 92 -8.35 -7.82 13.05
N MET A 93 -9.21 -8.75 13.46
CA MET A 93 -9.18 -9.32 14.80
C MET A 93 -7.91 -10.12 15.08
N LEU A 94 -7.41 -10.88 14.10
CA LEU A 94 -6.14 -11.59 14.20
C LEU A 94 -4.99 -10.61 14.44
N LYS A 95 -4.82 -9.63 13.54
CA LYS A 95 -3.73 -8.64 13.64
C LYS A 95 -3.80 -7.86 14.96
N SER A 96 -5.00 -7.42 15.35
CA SER A 96 -5.21 -6.71 16.62
C SER A 96 -4.85 -7.54 17.85
N LEU A 97 -5.30 -8.80 17.92
CA LEU A 97 -4.92 -9.69 19.02
C LEU A 97 -3.41 -9.98 19.01
N ALA A 98 -2.85 -10.31 17.85
CA ALA A 98 -1.41 -10.60 17.72
C ALA A 98 -0.55 -9.45 18.23
N ARG A 99 -0.88 -8.18 17.93
CA ARG A 99 -0.19 -7.01 18.51
C ARG A 99 -0.14 -7.02 20.03
N VAL A 100 -1.26 -7.37 20.69
CA VAL A 100 -1.32 -7.45 22.16
C VAL A 100 -0.41 -8.56 22.70
N PHE A 101 -0.35 -9.71 22.03
CA PHE A 101 0.57 -10.79 22.40
C PHE A 101 2.03 -10.45 22.15
N ILE A 102 2.33 -9.73 21.07
CA ILE A 102 3.69 -9.26 20.76
C ILE A 102 4.23 -8.36 21.86
N GLY A 103 3.38 -7.52 22.45
CA GLY A 103 3.72 -6.69 23.59
C GLY A 103 3.66 -7.37 24.96
N SER A 104 3.38 -8.68 25.04
CA SER A 104 3.25 -9.36 26.34
C SER A 104 4.60 -9.45 27.07
N PRO A 105 4.61 -9.38 28.42
CA PRO A 105 5.85 -9.45 29.21
C PRO A 105 6.69 -10.69 28.88
N SER A 106 6.05 -11.85 28.75
CA SER A 106 6.73 -13.11 28.47
C SER A 106 7.43 -13.13 27.12
N LEU A 107 6.77 -12.61 26.07
CA LEU A 107 7.37 -12.57 24.74
C LEU A 107 8.50 -11.53 24.69
N GLN A 108 8.28 -10.36 25.30
CA GLN A 108 9.30 -9.30 25.39
C GLN A 108 10.53 -9.76 26.18
N GLN A 109 10.36 -10.54 27.25
CA GLN A 109 11.48 -11.15 27.97
C GLN A 109 12.25 -12.13 27.07
N MET A 110 11.54 -13.02 26.36
CA MET A 110 12.18 -13.95 25.43
C MET A 110 12.97 -13.27 24.33
N LEU A 111 12.51 -12.11 23.83
CA LEU A 111 13.23 -11.32 22.83
C LEU A 111 14.50 -10.68 23.42
N LYS A 112 14.44 -10.20 24.68
CA LYS A 112 15.60 -9.63 25.39
C LYS A 112 16.70 -10.66 25.60
N GLU A 113 16.35 -11.88 25.98
CA GLU A 113 17.31 -12.97 26.23
C GLU A 113 18.09 -13.38 24.97
N LYS A 114 17.57 -13.09 23.78
CA LYS A 114 18.13 -13.57 22.51
C LYS A 114 19.08 -12.59 21.80
N ALA A 115 19.41 -11.44 22.42
CA ALA A 115 20.36 -10.39 21.97
C ALA A 115 20.10 -9.75 20.58
N SER A 116 19.49 -10.44 19.62
CA SER A 116 19.29 -9.98 18.24
C SER A 116 18.08 -9.06 18.04
N VAL A 117 17.22 -8.89 19.06
CA VAL A 117 15.95 -8.14 18.99
C VAL A 117 15.73 -7.24 20.22
N SER A 118 16.79 -6.93 20.97
CA SER A 118 16.67 -6.26 22.28
C SER A 118 15.92 -4.91 22.17
N GLY A 119 14.63 -4.92 22.53
CA GLY A 119 13.79 -3.74 22.68
C GLY A 119 12.82 -3.42 21.54
N CYS A 120 12.85 -4.15 20.41
CA CYS A 120 11.93 -3.87 19.30
C CYS A 120 10.49 -4.26 19.64
N PHE A 121 9.53 -3.37 19.31
CA PHE A 121 8.09 -3.54 19.55
C PHE A 121 7.68 -3.64 21.03
N SER A 122 8.53 -3.12 21.94
CA SER A 122 8.25 -3.13 23.38
C SER A 122 7.22 -2.08 23.77
N LYS A 123 7.15 -0.97 23.04
CA LYS A 123 6.20 0.12 23.31
C LYS A 123 4.89 -0.07 22.54
N PRO A 124 3.73 0.36 23.08
CA PRO A 124 2.45 0.29 22.37
C PRO A 124 2.46 0.98 21.00
N ASN A 125 3.06 2.17 20.91
CA ASN A 125 3.12 2.94 19.67
C ASN A 125 3.91 2.24 18.56
N GLU A 126 4.96 1.47 18.89
CA GLU A 126 5.75 0.67 17.94
C GLU A 126 4.96 -0.52 17.37
N ARG A 127 3.92 -0.96 18.08
CA ARG A 127 3.07 -2.07 17.63
C ARG A 127 1.90 -1.61 16.78
N GLU A 128 1.61 -0.32 16.69
CA GLU A 128 0.47 0.15 15.89
C GLU A 128 0.70 -0.09 14.39
N PRO A 129 -0.38 -0.42 13.64
CA PRO A 129 -0.28 -0.58 12.20
C PRO A 129 -0.06 0.78 11.53
N MET A 130 0.69 0.78 10.43
CA MET A 130 0.99 1.97 9.66
C MET A 130 0.72 1.74 8.17
N ILE A 131 -0.04 2.66 7.58
CA ILE A 131 -0.20 2.75 6.11
C ILE A 131 0.68 3.91 5.63
N VAL A 132 1.74 3.58 4.90
CA VAL A 132 2.68 4.55 4.33
C VAL A 132 2.11 5.06 3.00
N GLY A 133 1.45 6.22 3.06
CA GLY A 133 0.75 6.85 1.93
C GLY A 133 1.25 8.27 1.58
N SER A 134 2.36 8.70 2.18
CA SER A 134 3.01 9.99 1.89
C SER A 134 4.47 10.02 2.38
N LEU A 135 5.30 10.88 1.77
CA LEU A 135 6.66 11.15 2.26
C LEU A 135 6.66 11.79 3.66
N THR A 136 5.61 12.54 4.01
CA THR A 136 5.44 13.12 5.34
C THR A 136 5.44 12.03 6.41
N LYS A 137 4.67 10.94 6.23
CA LYS A 137 4.65 9.83 7.19
C LYS A 137 6.03 9.20 7.38
N VAL A 138 6.74 8.93 6.28
CA VAL A 138 8.11 8.38 6.34
C VAL A 138 9.06 9.35 7.07
N SER A 139 8.98 10.64 6.72
CA SER A 139 9.83 11.68 7.30
C SER A 139 9.56 11.92 8.79
N ASP A 140 8.31 11.83 9.21
CA ASP A 140 7.93 11.95 10.62
C ASP A 140 8.48 10.77 11.42
N CYS A 141 8.36 9.54 10.92
CA CYS A 141 8.95 8.36 11.56
C CYS A 141 10.48 8.41 11.63
N LEU A 142 11.14 8.93 10.58
CA LEU A 142 12.60 9.09 10.53
C LEU A 142 13.12 10.36 11.24
N ASN A 143 12.24 11.17 11.84
CA ASN A 143 12.57 12.46 12.45
C ASN A 143 13.33 13.41 11.49
N VAL A 144 12.99 13.38 10.20
CA VAL A 144 13.61 14.23 9.17
C VAL A 144 13.14 15.67 9.35
N THR A 145 14.10 16.59 9.46
CA THR A 145 13.84 18.02 9.67
C THR A 145 13.19 18.68 8.45
N ALA A 146 12.56 19.84 8.63
CA ALA A 146 11.95 20.59 7.51
C ALA A 146 12.94 20.92 6.38
N GLN A 147 14.19 21.25 6.73
CA GLN A 147 15.24 21.52 5.74
C GLN A 147 15.62 20.26 4.95
N GLN A 148 15.73 19.12 5.63
CA GLN A 148 16.00 17.85 4.96
C GLN A 148 14.82 17.41 4.10
N ARG A 149 13.56 17.58 4.54
CA ARG A 149 12.37 17.34 3.70
C ARG A 149 12.41 18.15 2.41
N LYS A 150 12.87 19.40 2.47
CA LYS A 150 13.08 20.22 1.26
C LYS A 150 14.15 19.62 0.35
N SER A 151 15.27 19.15 0.91
CA SER A 151 16.34 18.47 0.15
C SER A 151 15.86 17.18 -0.51
N VAL A 152 15.15 16.34 0.24
CA VAL A 152 14.51 15.10 -0.23
C VAL A 152 13.62 15.39 -1.43
N ARG A 153 12.73 16.38 -1.30
CA ARG A 153 11.83 16.79 -2.39
C ARG A 153 12.61 17.23 -3.62
N LEU A 154 13.59 18.12 -3.47
CA LEU A 154 14.37 18.66 -4.58
C LEU A 154 15.16 17.58 -5.32
N THR A 155 15.57 16.52 -4.62
CA THR A 155 16.31 15.39 -5.20
C THR A 155 15.38 14.41 -5.92
N ILE A 156 14.22 14.10 -5.32
CA ILE A 156 13.29 13.08 -5.83
C ILE A 156 12.43 13.62 -6.97
N CYS A 157 11.88 14.84 -6.84
CA CYS A 157 10.88 15.38 -7.78
C CYS A 157 11.32 15.26 -9.25
N PRO A 158 12.52 15.70 -9.66
CA PRO A 158 12.93 15.64 -11.06
C PRO A 158 13.00 14.22 -11.64
N GLN A 159 13.22 13.21 -10.78
CA GLN A 159 13.31 11.80 -11.18
C GLN A 159 11.90 11.21 -11.35
N VAL A 160 11.01 11.45 -10.39
CA VAL A 160 9.69 10.79 -10.35
C VAL A 160 8.64 11.53 -11.18
N THR A 161 8.85 12.79 -11.54
CA THR A 161 7.91 13.54 -12.40
C THR A 161 8.25 13.47 -13.88
N GLN A 162 9.16 12.58 -14.29
CA GLN A 162 9.43 12.35 -15.71
C GLN A 162 8.16 11.88 -16.43
N HIS A 163 7.98 12.27 -17.69
CA HIS A 163 6.77 11.96 -18.47
C HIS A 163 6.44 10.45 -18.47
N ARG A 164 7.44 9.58 -18.64
CA ARG A 164 7.27 8.11 -18.58
C ARG A 164 6.77 7.59 -17.23
N ILE A 165 7.20 8.20 -16.12
CA ILE A 165 6.79 7.79 -14.77
C ILE A 165 5.38 8.29 -14.50
N TRP A 166 5.09 9.52 -14.93
CA TRP A 166 3.75 10.11 -14.85
C TRP A 166 2.71 9.28 -15.61
N THR A 167 2.95 9.02 -16.90
CA THR A 167 2.05 8.25 -17.77
C THR A 167 1.92 6.81 -17.29
N GLY A 168 3.04 6.15 -16.97
CA GLY A 168 3.02 4.78 -16.45
C GLY A 168 2.27 4.63 -15.12
N ALA A 169 2.40 5.61 -14.21
CA ALA A 169 1.64 5.59 -12.95
C ALA A 169 0.13 5.78 -13.19
N LEU A 170 -0.27 6.68 -14.10
CA LEU A 170 -1.68 6.85 -14.50
C LEU A 170 -2.24 5.57 -15.13
N GLU A 171 -1.46 4.94 -16.01
CA GLU A 171 -1.83 3.69 -16.66
C GLU A 171 -2.04 2.56 -15.64
N GLU A 172 -1.14 2.42 -14.67
CA GLU A 172 -1.28 1.45 -13.57
C GLU A 172 -2.56 1.68 -12.75
N VAL A 173 -2.89 2.95 -12.42
CA VAL A 173 -4.15 3.29 -11.72
C VAL A 173 -5.36 2.88 -12.55
N LEU A 174 -5.37 3.23 -13.84
CA LEU A 174 -6.50 3.00 -14.74
C LEU A 174 -6.70 1.51 -15.05
N ASN A 175 -5.62 0.75 -15.26
CA ASN A 175 -5.68 -0.69 -15.48
C ASN A 175 -6.17 -1.44 -14.23
N GLY A 176 -5.70 -1.01 -13.06
CA GLY A 176 -6.19 -1.54 -11.78
C GLY A 176 -7.69 -1.29 -11.59
N LEU A 177 -8.16 -0.08 -11.89
CA LEU A 177 -9.58 0.27 -11.82
C LEU A 177 -10.42 -0.48 -12.87
N LYS A 178 -9.91 -0.61 -14.11
CA LYS A 178 -10.55 -1.38 -15.19
C LYS A 178 -10.84 -2.81 -14.73
N THR A 179 -9.84 -3.47 -14.16
CA THR A 179 -9.97 -4.85 -13.68
C THR A 179 -11.07 -5.00 -12.62
N GLU A 180 -11.16 -4.03 -11.69
CA GLU A 180 -12.21 -4.04 -10.67
C GLU A 180 -13.60 -3.75 -11.24
N ILE A 181 -13.72 -2.81 -12.18
CA ILE A 181 -14.97 -2.52 -12.87
C ILE A 181 -15.43 -3.72 -13.70
N ASP A 182 -14.51 -4.41 -14.37
CA ASP A 182 -14.81 -5.62 -15.15
C ASP A 182 -15.38 -6.71 -14.23
N LEU A 183 -14.75 -6.94 -13.07
CA LEU A 183 -15.26 -7.86 -12.06
C LEU A 183 -16.67 -7.47 -11.57
N LEU A 184 -16.91 -6.20 -11.26
CA LEU A 184 -18.24 -5.72 -10.83
C LEU A 184 -19.27 -5.86 -11.94
N ASN A 185 -18.91 -5.58 -13.19
CA ASN A 185 -19.81 -5.74 -14.33
C ASN A 185 -20.18 -7.21 -14.57
N HIS A 186 -19.29 -8.15 -14.29
CA HIS A 186 -19.59 -9.58 -14.33
C HIS A 186 -20.56 -10.02 -13.22
N LEU A 187 -20.45 -9.45 -12.01
CA LEU A 187 -21.28 -9.82 -10.87
C LEU A 187 -22.64 -9.11 -10.87
N SER A 188 -22.63 -7.79 -11.03
CA SER A 188 -23.81 -6.92 -10.94
C SER A 188 -23.57 -5.61 -11.72
N PRO A 189 -23.82 -5.60 -13.04
CA PRO A 189 -23.55 -4.43 -13.86
C PRO A 189 -24.52 -3.28 -13.52
N SER A 190 -23.97 -2.09 -13.28
CA SER A 190 -24.71 -0.85 -13.04
C SER A 190 -24.54 0.12 -14.20
N LYS A 191 -25.38 1.16 -14.27
CA LYS A 191 -25.17 2.26 -15.23
C LYS A 191 -23.83 2.96 -14.97
N GLY A 192 -23.49 3.14 -13.69
CA GLY A 192 -22.25 3.77 -13.25
C GLY A 192 -21.01 2.97 -13.66
N THR A 193 -21.02 1.64 -13.45
CA THR A 193 -19.87 0.79 -13.82
C THR A 193 -19.67 0.70 -15.34
N LYS A 194 -20.74 0.69 -16.14
CA LYS A 194 -20.64 0.73 -17.62
C LYS A 194 -20.06 2.04 -18.13
N MET A 195 -20.55 3.17 -17.62
CA MET A 195 -20.02 4.50 -17.97
C MET A 195 -18.57 4.66 -17.52
N GLY A 196 -18.27 4.26 -16.28
CA GLY A 196 -16.90 4.28 -15.76
C GLY A 196 -15.94 3.46 -16.61
N GLN A 197 -16.36 2.27 -17.08
CA GLN A 197 -15.55 1.44 -17.98
C GLN A 197 -15.22 2.16 -19.30
N GLN A 198 -16.20 2.83 -19.91
CA GLN A 198 -15.97 3.61 -21.14
C GLN A 198 -15.00 4.76 -20.91
N ILE A 199 -15.14 5.48 -19.81
CA ILE A 199 -14.25 6.60 -19.46
C ILE A 199 -12.83 6.09 -19.23
N VAL A 200 -12.65 4.97 -18.51
CA VAL A 200 -11.33 4.36 -18.27
C VAL A 200 -10.67 3.95 -19.59
N LEU A 201 -11.42 3.34 -20.51
CA LEU A 201 -10.90 2.96 -21.83
C LEU A 201 -10.49 4.18 -22.66
N SER A 202 -11.26 5.26 -22.61
CA SER A 202 -10.91 6.52 -23.27
C SER A 202 -9.62 7.13 -22.71
N CYS A 203 -9.46 7.13 -21.38
CA CYS A 203 -8.23 7.61 -20.74
C CYS A 203 -7.01 6.75 -21.11
N LEU A 204 -7.15 5.42 -21.11
CA LEU A 204 -6.07 4.51 -21.52
C LEU A 204 -5.69 4.70 -22.99
N LYS A 205 -6.69 4.89 -23.88
CA LYS A 205 -6.45 5.21 -25.28
C LYS A 205 -5.68 6.52 -25.45
N PHE A 206 -6.07 7.56 -24.71
CA PHE A 206 -5.35 8.84 -24.69
C PHE A 206 -3.88 8.66 -24.29
N LEU A 207 -3.60 7.88 -23.24
CA LEU A 207 -2.22 7.62 -22.78
C LEU A 207 -1.41 6.87 -23.84
N ALA A 208 -1.99 5.84 -24.47
CA ALA A 208 -1.34 5.07 -25.53
C ALA A 208 -1.02 5.95 -26.75
N GLU A 209 -1.93 6.84 -27.13
CA GLU A 209 -1.71 7.79 -28.22
C GLU A 209 -0.65 8.84 -27.87
N SER A 210 -0.49 9.22 -26.60
CA SER A 210 0.55 10.15 -26.15
C SER A 210 1.98 9.56 -26.12
N ALA A 211 2.11 8.24 -26.26
CA ALA A 211 3.41 7.58 -26.19
C ALA A 211 4.19 7.77 -27.50
N VAL A 212 5.38 8.39 -27.41
CA VAL A 212 6.28 8.54 -28.56
C VAL A 212 6.70 7.14 -29.04
N PRO A 213 6.57 6.80 -30.35
CA PRO A 213 6.93 5.49 -30.85
C PRO A 213 8.45 5.25 -30.71
N ASN A 214 8.83 4.48 -29.69
CA ASN A 214 10.19 4.01 -29.48
C ASN A 214 10.42 2.71 -30.28
N GLY A 215 10.41 2.80 -31.61
CA GLY A 215 10.81 1.70 -32.47
C GLY A 215 12.32 1.73 -32.76
N PRO A 216 13.06 0.61 -32.63
CA PRO A 216 14.52 0.57 -32.89
C PRO A 216 14.89 0.86 -34.36
N ASP A 217 13.95 0.72 -35.30
CA ASP A 217 14.13 1.03 -36.73
C ASP A 217 13.56 2.41 -37.13
N SER A 218 13.12 3.21 -36.17
CA SER A 218 12.44 4.48 -36.46
C SER A 218 13.46 5.62 -36.55
N THR A 219 13.73 6.10 -37.76
CA THR A 219 14.36 7.42 -38.03
C THR A 219 13.40 8.57 -37.68
N SER A 220 12.74 8.51 -36.52
CA SER A 220 11.71 9.42 -36.03
C SER A 220 12.24 10.85 -35.81
N TRP A 221 13.53 11.01 -35.54
CA TRP A 221 14.16 12.32 -35.40
C TRP A 221 14.20 13.13 -36.72
N MET A 222 13.94 12.48 -37.87
CA MET A 222 13.80 13.11 -39.19
C MET A 222 12.34 13.26 -39.64
N GLN A 223 11.35 12.80 -38.86
CA GLN A 223 9.94 12.99 -39.23
C GLN A 223 9.57 14.47 -39.12
N LEU A 224 9.33 15.08 -40.28
CA LEU A 224 8.68 16.38 -40.38
C LEU A 224 7.26 16.26 -39.80
N ALA A 225 6.83 17.31 -39.10
CA ALA A 225 5.44 17.44 -38.66
C ALA A 225 4.51 17.12 -39.85
N PRO A 226 3.49 16.24 -39.69
CA PRO A 226 2.47 16.03 -40.68
C PRO A 226 1.95 17.38 -41.20
N ALA A 227 1.80 17.53 -42.52
CA ALA A 227 1.24 18.74 -43.09
C ALA A 227 -0.09 19.04 -42.38
N LYS A 228 -0.22 20.23 -41.78
CA LYS A 228 -1.42 20.65 -41.04
C LYS A 228 -2.64 20.45 -41.93
N VAL A 229 -3.41 19.39 -41.68
CA VAL A 229 -4.73 19.21 -42.27
C VAL A 229 -5.60 20.28 -41.62
N VAL A 230 -6.18 21.15 -42.45
CA VAL A 230 -6.91 22.36 -42.03
C VAL A 230 -8.11 22.07 -41.12
N ASP A 231 -8.54 20.81 -41.03
CA ASP A 231 -9.67 20.34 -40.20
C ASP A 231 -9.28 19.26 -39.18
N SER A 232 -8.03 19.23 -38.68
CA SER A 232 -7.70 18.32 -37.58
C SER A 232 -8.48 18.71 -36.31
N PRO A 233 -9.17 17.77 -35.64
CA PRO A 233 -9.80 18.04 -34.36
C PRO A 233 -8.76 18.61 -33.37
N PRO A 234 -9.17 19.49 -32.44
CA PRO A 234 -8.24 20.11 -31.50
C PRO A 234 -7.41 19.04 -30.79
N SER A 235 -6.10 19.28 -30.70
CA SER A 235 -5.17 18.35 -30.05
C SER A 235 -5.67 18.03 -28.64
N PRO A 236 -5.74 16.74 -28.26
CA PRO A 236 -6.24 16.36 -26.95
C PRO A 236 -5.37 16.97 -25.84
N LYS A 237 -6.00 17.44 -24.76
CA LYS A 237 -5.33 18.13 -23.65
C LYS A 237 -5.39 17.29 -22.39
N TRP A 238 -4.45 17.52 -21.48
CA TRP A 238 -4.53 16.97 -20.12
C TRP A 238 -5.76 17.46 -19.34
N GLU A 239 -6.34 18.61 -19.75
CA GLU A 239 -7.63 19.10 -19.28
C GLU A 239 -8.77 18.11 -19.54
N ASP A 240 -8.81 17.51 -20.73
CA ASP A 240 -9.86 16.52 -21.09
C ASP A 240 -9.77 15.27 -20.19
N VAL A 241 -8.54 14.84 -19.85
CA VAL A 241 -8.32 13.73 -18.91
C VAL A 241 -8.76 14.10 -17.49
N LEU A 242 -8.52 15.34 -17.07
CA LEU A 242 -8.97 15.82 -15.76
C LEU A 242 -10.50 15.84 -15.66
N GLU A 243 -11.20 16.25 -16.72
CA GLU A 243 -12.67 16.20 -16.80
C GLU A 243 -13.17 14.76 -16.76
N MET A 244 -12.58 13.87 -17.56
CA MET A 244 -12.87 12.43 -17.53
C MET A 244 -12.68 11.83 -16.13
N PHE A 245 -11.65 12.26 -15.37
CA PHE A 245 -11.45 11.79 -14.00
C PHE A 245 -12.57 12.25 -13.05
N ASN A 246 -13.05 13.49 -13.19
CA ASN A 246 -14.19 13.97 -12.41
C ASN A 246 -15.46 13.17 -12.72
N ASP A 247 -15.73 12.90 -14.00
CA ASP A 247 -16.87 12.09 -14.42
C ASP A 247 -16.77 10.66 -13.91
N LEU A 248 -15.57 10.08 -13.94
CA LEU A 248 -15.29 8.74 -13.45
C LEU A 248 -15.57 8.62 -11.95
N ILE A 249 -15.13 9.60 -11.15
CA ILE A 249 -15.41 9.67 -9.71
C ILE A 249 -16.91 9.76 -9.46
N ASN A 250 -17.61 10.63 -10.18
CA ASN A 250 -19.06 10.81 -10.05
C ASN A 250 -19.84 9.54 -10.42
N CYS A 251 -19.41 8.81 -11.45
CA CYS A 251 -20.03 7.55 -11.89
C CYS A 251 -19.87 6.42 -10.87
N LEU A 252 -18.75 6.40 -10.13
CA LEU A 252 -18.34 5.27 -9.30
C LEU A 252 -18.43 5.54 -7.79
N GLN A 253 -18.81 6.75 -7.37
CA GLN A 253 -18.85 7.16 -5.95
C GLN A 253 -19.66 6.24 -5.03
N ASN A 254 -20.65 5.52 -5.56
CA ASN A 254 -21.52 4.62 -4.79
C ASN A 254 -21.00 3.17 -4.74
N GLU A 255 -19.97 2.84 -5.51
CA GLU A 255 -19.44 1.48 -5.66
C GLU A 255 -18.36 1.21 -4.60
N LYS A 256 -18.76 0.59 -3.48
CA LYS A 256 -17.86 0.34 -2.32
C LYS A 256 -16.61 -0.49 -2.67
N GLY A 257 -16.67 -1.32 -3.70
CA GLY A 257 -15.55 -2.17 -4.13
C GLY A 257 -14.41 -1.45 -4.85
N LEU A 258 -14.61 -0.20 -5.28
CA LEU A 258 -13.65 0.56 -6.11
C LEU A 258 -12.86 1.60 -5.33
N LEU A 259 -13.06 1.68 -4.01
CA LEU A 259 -12.62 2.79 -3.18
C LEU A 259 -11.11 3.07 -3.30
N TYR A 260 -10.31 2.03 -3.48
CA TYR A 260 -8.86 2.13 -3.54
C TYR A 260 -8.37 2.89 -4.79
N HIS A 261 -8.65 2.38 -6.00
CA HIS A 261 -8.19 3.03 -7.23
C HIS A 261 -8.92 4.34 -7.46
N LEU A 262 -10.18 4.48 -7.02
CA LEU A 262 -10.88 5.75 -7.06
C LEU A 262 -10.19 6.81 -6.20
N THR A 263 -9.70 6.44 -5.02
CA THR A 263 -8.87 7.32 -4.18
C THR A 263 -7.56 7.70 -4.89
N LYS A 264 -6.95 6.77 -5.65
CA LYS A 264 -5.74 7.07 -6.43
C LYS A 264 -6.02 8.00 -7.60
N ILE A 265 -7.15 7.84 -8.31
CA ILE A 265 -7.63 8.78 -9.32
C ILE A 265 -7.78 10.19 -8.71
N GLU A 266 -8.43 10.30 -7.54
CA GLU A 266 -8.58 11.58 -6.84
C GLU A 266 -7.23 12.20 -6.47
N ILE A 267 -6.28 11.40 -5.99
CA ILE A 267 -4.91 11.85 -5.70
C ILE A 267 -4.21 12.37 -6.96
N MET A 268 -4.33 11.66 -8.08
CA MET A 268 -3.65 12.01 -9.33
C MET A 268 -4.20 13.28 -9.99
N LYS A 269 -5.44 13.71 -9.65
CA LYS A 269 -5.99 15.01 -10.07
C LYS A 269 -5.13 16.19 -9.63
N GLU A 270 -4.43 16.08 -8.49
CA GLU A 270 -3.48 17.09 -8.02
C GLU A 270 -2.46 17.41 -9.11
N GLY A 271 -1.82 16.38 -9.70
CA GLY A 271 -0.85 16.54 -10.78
C GLY A 271 -1.48 16.98 -12.10
N LEU A 272 -2.62 16.37 -12.50
CA LEU A 272 -3.34 16.72 -13.72
C LEU A 272 -3.72 18.20 -13.77
N SER A 273 -4.20 18.75 -12.66
CA SER A 273 -4.55 20.17 -12.53
C SER A 273 -3.36 21.10 -12.84
N GLN A 274 -2.14 20.71 -12.48
CA GLN A 274 -0.93 21.51 -12.74
C GLN A 274 -0.51 21.48 -14.22
N ILE A 275 -0.86 20.41 -14.94
CA ILE A 275 -0.49 20.19 -16.34
C ILE A 275 -1.65 20.35 -17.32
N ARG A 276 -2.86 20.73 -16.87
CA ARG A 276 -4.07 20.82 -17.70
C ARG A 276 -3.89 21.56 -19.02
N TYR A 277 -3.09 22.62 -19.02
CA TYR A 277 -2.82 23.45 -20.21
C TYR A 277 -1.59 23.05 -21.02
N VAL A 278 -0.95 21.92 -20.70
CA VAL A 278 0.11 21.37 -21.54
C VAL A 278 -0.57 20.64 -22.71
N LEU A 279 -0.23 21.03 -23.93
CA LEU A 279 -0.73 20.38 -25.13
C LEU A 279 -0.07 19.01 -25.29
N LEU A 280 -0.81 18.06 -25.85
CA LEU A 280 -0.30 16.80 -26.38
C LEU A 280 -0.64 16.79 -27.86
N ASP A 281 0.24 17.37 -28.66
CA ASP A 281 0.04 17.41 -30.09
C ASP A 281 0.92 16.36 -30.75
N ASN A 282 0.35 15.21 -31.08
CA ASN A 282 1.07 14.12 -31.75
C ASN A 282 1.39 14.42 -33.22
N SER A 283 0.93 15.56 -33.74
CA SER A 283 1.26 16.07 -35.08
C SER A 283 2.46 17.04 -35.07
N ILE A 284 3.13 17.21 -33.93
CA ILE A 284 4.35 18.02 -33.85
C ILE A 284 5.60 17.17 -34.10
N GLY A 285 6.67 17.85 -34.50
CA GLY A 285 7.98 17.21 -34.66
C GLY A 285 8.51 16.64 -33.33
N TYR A 286 9.45 15.70 -33.44
CA TYR A 286 10.08 15.04 -32.29
C TYR A 286 10.62 16.03 -31.23
N LYS A 287 11.16 17.18 -31.65
CA LYS A 287 11.72 18.19 -30.75
C LYS A 287 10.63 18.85 -29.90
N GLU A 288 9.51 19.18 -30.51
CA GLU A 288 8.37 19.80 -29.84
C GLU A 288 7.69 18.81 -28.89
N ALA A 289 7.62 17.51 -29.24
CA ALA A 289 7.14 16.46 -28.34
C ALA A 289 8.02 16.34 -27.09
N ARG A 290 9.34 16.30 -27.26
CA ARG A 290 10.30 16.31 -26.13
C ARG A 290 10.19 17.56 -25.27
N LEU A 291 9.89 18.71 -25.87
CA LEU A 291 9.66 19.95 -25.14
C LEU A 291 8.41 19.83 -24.26
N GLN A 292 7.30 19.29 -24.78
CA GLN A 292 6.07 19.05 -24.02
C GLN A 292 6.31 18.08 -22.85
N GLU A 293 7.01 16.97 -23.07
CA GLU A 293 7.39 16.04 -22.00
C GLU A 293 8.23 16.72 -20.91
N SER A 294 9.19 17.56 -21.31
CA SER A 294 10.01 18.34 -20.38
C SER A 294 9.19 19.37 -19.60
N LEU A 295 8.20 19.99 -20.23
CA LEU A 295 7.29 20.95 -19.59
C LEU A 295 6.43 20.27 -18.52
N ILE A 296 5.91 19.07 -18.78
CA ILE A 296 5.18 18.27 -17.79
C ILE A 296 6.07 18.06 -16.56
N GLY A 297 7.28 17.53 -16.77
CA GLY A 297 8.21 17.27 -15.67
C GLY A 297 8.59 18.53 -14.89
N LYS A 298 8.87 19.64 -15.57
CA LYS A 298 9.19 20.93 -14.94
C LYS A 298 8.03 21.47 -14.10
N LYS A 299 6.80 21.43 -14.63
CA LYS A 299 5.61 21.91 -13.90
C LYS A 299 5.38 21.06 -12.65
N LEU A 300 5.28 19.75 -12.80
CA LEU A 300 5.04 18.82 -11.69
C LEU A 300 6.15 18.91 -10.63
N SER A 301 7.42 18.94 -11.02
CA SER A 301 8.54 19.09 -10.08
C SER A 301 8.47 20.38 -9.25
N LYS A 302 7.97 21.47 -9.84
CA LYS A 302 7.84 22.76 -9.15
C LYS A 302 6.66 22.78 -8.19
N THR A 303 5.52 22.20 -8.61
CA THR A 303 4.23 22.34 -7.94
C THR A 303 3.99 21.26 -6.89
N LEU A 304 4.41 20.02 -7.14
CA LEU A 304 4.19 18.93 -6.19
C LEU A 304 5.06 19.13 -4.94
N GLY A 305 4.40 19.21 -3.80
CA GLY A 305 5.02 19.41 -2.48
C GLY A 305 5.55 18.12 -1.87
N HIS A 306 6.35 18.23 -0.81
CA HIS A 306 6.80 17.05 -0.06
C HIS A 306 5.63 16.25 0.53
N SER A 307 4.58 16.93 0.98
CA SER A 307 3.36 16.32 1.52
C SER A 307 2.41 15.79 0.45
N SER A 308 2.71 15.99 -0.84
CA SER A 308 1.84 15.58 -1.94
C SER A 308 1.70 14.06 -1.99
N ARG A 309 0.45 13.58 -1.95
CA ARG A 309 0.16 12.15 -2.16
C ARG A 309 0.32 11.76 -3.63
N CYS A 310 0.17 12.72 -4.55
CA CYS A 310 0.46 12.50 -5.96
C CYS A 310 1.95 12.23 -6.16
N LEU A 311 2.83 13.08 -5.60
CA LEU A 311 4.27 12.87 -5.64
C LEU A 311 4.66 11.51 -5.04
N PHE A 312 4.06 11.15 -3.91
CA PHE A 312 4.33 9.87 -3.27
C PHE A 312 3.87 8.67 -4.12
N THR A 313 2.73 8.77 -4.79
CA THR A 313 2.26 7.74 -5.73
C THR A 313 3.22 7.57 -6.91
N LEU A 314 3.74 8.68 -7.46
CA LEU A 314 4.77 8.64 -8.50
C LEU A 314 6.08 8.00 -8.00
N LEU A 315 6.48 8.29 -6.76
CA LEU A 315 7.66 7.70 -6.15
C LEU A 315 7.52 6.18 -6.00
N LEU A 316 6.38 5.70 -5.52
CA LEU A 316 6.13 4.26 -5.39
C LEU A 316 6.17 3.56 -6.77
N TYR A 317 5.57 4.18 -7.78
CA TYR A 317 5.64 3.65 -9.14
C TYR A 317 7.07 3.65 -9.68
N TYR A 318 7.85 4.71 -9.44
CA TYR A 318 9.26 4.79 -9.82
C TYR A 318 10.12 3.71 -9.17
N LEU A 319 9.95 3.46 -7.87
CA LEU A 319 10.78 2.50 -7.12
C LEU A 319 10.36 1.05 -7.34
N TYR A 320 9.05 0.79 -7.45
CA TYR A 320 8.50 -0.56 -7.35
C TYR A 320 7.61 -0.96 -8.53
N GLY A 321 7.34 -0.06 -9.48
CA GLY A 321 6.39 -0.30 -10.58
C GLY A 321 4.93 -0.38 -10.13
N HIS A 322 4.64 -0.06 -8.87
CA HIS A 322 3.30 -0.16 -8.29
C HIS A 322 2.92 1.12 -7.57
N ILE A 323 1.64 1.44 -7.60
CA ILE A 323 1.08 2.66 -6.98
C ILE A 323 0.59 2.44 -5.54
N ARG A 324 0.77 1.22 -5.01
CA ARG A 324 0.13 0.82 -3.76
C ARG A 324 0.76 1.42 -2.52
N ASP A 325 -0.10 1.97 -1.65
CA ASP A 325 0.35 2.43 -0.33
C ASP A 325 0.83 1.19 0.43
N ILE A 326 1.96 1.31 1.12
CA ILE A 326 2.61 0.17 1.78
C ILE A 326 1.99 0.00 3.16
N GLU A 327 1.46 -1.19 3.44
CA GLU A 327 0.92 -1.56 4.76
C GLU A 327 2.00 -2.25 5.59
N VAL A 328 2.16 -1.80 6.84
CA VAL A 328 3.03 -2.40 7.84
C VAL A 328 2.21 -2.69 9.08
N ASP A 329 2.24 -3.92 9.60
CA ASP A 329 1.39 -4.32 10.72
C ASP A 329 1.89 -3.81 12.07
N LEU A 330 3.22 -3.65 12.19
CA LEU A 330 3.93 -3.11 13.34
C LEU A 330 4.93 -2.07 12.83
N CYS A 331 4.66 -0.79 13.06
CA CYS A 331 5.50 0.29 12.54
C CYS A 331 6.93 0.28 13.13
N GLY A 332 7.11 -0.33 14.30
CA GLY A 332 8.37 -0.46 15.00
C GLY A 332 8.96 0.90 15.38
N GLY A 333 10.29 0.99 15.31
CA GLY A 333 11.03 2.16 15.75
C GLY A 333 12.45 2.18 15.22
N ILE A 334 13.13 3.29 15.49
CA ILE A 334 14.55 3.47 15.22
C ILE A 334 15.29 3.36 16.54
N TYR A 335 16.24 2.43 16.60
CA TYR A 335 17.03 2.14 17.78
C TYR A 335 18.48 2.51 17.50
N GLY A 336 19.09 3.30 18.39
CA GLY A 336 20.54 3.48 18.40
C GLY A 336 21.16 2.29 19.11
N ASP A 337 22.22 1.73 18.55
CA ASP A 337 22.87 0.53 19.12
C ASP A 337 23.98 0.87 20.15
N GLY A 338 24.03 2.13 20.60
CA GLY A 338 25.05 2.64 21.52
C GLY A 338 26.39 2.97 20.85
N THR A 339 26.60 2.58 19.58
CA THR A 339 27.75 3.04 18.80
C THR A 339 27.41 4.34 18.09
N GLU A 340 28.36 5.28 18.08
CA GLU A 340 28.15 6.55 17.38
C GLU A 340 27.91 6.27 15.89
N ASN A 341 26.74 6.68 15.40
CA ASN A 341 26.32 6.64 13.98
C ASN A 341 25.83 5.29 13.42
N ARG A 342 25.39 4.32 14.23
CA ARG A 342 24.61 3.17 13.72
C ARG A 342 23.19 3.13 14.29
N PHE A 343 22.22 3.11 13.39
CA PHE A 343 20.80 3.08 13.72
C PHE A 343 20.17 1.84 13.11
N THR A 344 19.25 1.21 13.83
CA THR A 344 18.49 0.05 13.35
C THR A 344 17.02 0.42 13.24
N LEU A 345 16.44 0.24 12.05
CA LEU A 345 15.00 0.37 11.81
C LEU A 345 14.37 -1.03 11.86
N CYS A 346 13.52 -1.25 12.86
CA CYS A 346 12.69 -2.46 12.95
C CYS A 346 11.30 -2.17 12.36
N MET A 347 10.80 -3.06 11.50
CA MET A 347 9.39 -3.09 11.09
C MET A 347 8.85 -4.50 11.13
N GLY A 348 7.55 -4.67 11.39
CA GLY A 348 6.99 -5.99 11.59
C GLY A 348 5.72 -6.27 10.79
N ARG A 349 5.52 -7.55 10.53
CA ARG A 349 4.36 -8.12 9.82
C ARG A 349 3.81 -9.30 10.58
N ILE A 350 2.49 -9.39 10.65
CA ILE A 350 1.76 -10.50 11.28
C ILE A 350 1.23 -11.40 10.18
N MET A 351 1.63 -12.67 10.21
CA MET A 351 1.27 -13.67 9.21
C MET A 351 0.22 -14.64 9.74
N THR A 352 -0.52 -15.24 8.82
CA THR A 352 -1.57 -16.22 9.12
C THR A 352 -1.07 -17.66 9.05
N SER A 353 0.10 -17.89 8.45
CA SER A 353 0.81 -19.17 8.45
C SER A 353 2.32 -18.95 8.38
N TYR A 354 3.08 -20.00 8.67
CA TYR A 354 4.54 -20.02 8.56
C TYR A 354 5.00 -20.90 7.38
N GLU A 355 4.13 -21.07 6.38
CA GLU A 355 4.49 -21.73 5.13
C GLU A 355 5.44 -20.82 4.33
N GLU A 356 6.37 -21.41 3.57
CA GLU A 356 7.43 -20.67 2.89
C GLU A 356 6.88 -19.58 1.96
N GLU A 357 5.79 -19.85 1.23
CA GLU A 357 5.16 -18.85 0.35
C GLU A 357 4.67 -17.61 1.12
N MET A 358 4.02 -17.81 2.27
CA MET A 358 3.59 -16.75 3.17
C MET A 358 4.78 -15.97 3.73
N ILE A 359 5.84 -16.68 4.14
CA ILE A 359 7.07 -16.06 4.64
C ILE A 359 7.66 -15.16 3.56
N TRP A 360 7.84 -15.65 2.33
CA TRP A 360 8.45 -14.87 1.25
C TRP A 360 7.59 -13.67 0.81
N ASN A 361 6.26 -13.80 0.82
CA ASN A 361 5.37 -12.65 0.63
C ASN A 361 5.55 -11.62 1.76
N GLY A 362 5.66 -12.12 3.00
CA GLY A 362 6.03 -11.38 4.19
C GLY A 362 7.26 -10.50 4.01
N VAL A 363 8.38 -11.16 3.65
CA VAL A 363 9.68 -10.54 3.40
C VAL A 363 9.60 -9.50 2.30
N LYS A 364 9.02 -9.84 1.14
CA LYS A 364 8.94 -8.91 -0.01
C LYS A 364 8.19 -7.61 0.35
N GLN A 365 7.13 -7.69 1.13
CA GLN A 365 6.39 -6.48 1.56
C GLN A 365 7.19 -5.63 2.54
N LEU A 366 7.81 -6.26 3.55
CA LEU A 366 8.64 -5.54 4.51
C LEU A 366 9.89 -4.94 3.84
N ASP A 367 10.51 -5.64 2.88
CA ASP A 367 11.64 -5.14 2.08
C ASP A 367 11.27 -3.85 1.33
N ARG A 368 10.06 -3.79 0.72
CA ARG A 368 9.56 -2.55 0.10
C ARG A 368 9.38 -1.41 1.11
N ALA A 369 8.86 -1.71 2.30
CA ALA A 369 8.68 -0.70 3.36
C ALA A 369 10.04 -0.18 3.86
N LEU A 370 10.93 -1.08 4.26
CA LEU A 370 12.26 -0.77 4.77
C LEU A 370 13.13 -0.07 3.71
N GLY A 371 13.07 -0.53 2.46
CA GLY A 371 13.76 0.08 1.33
C GLY A 371 13.32 1.52 1.07
N LEU A 372 12.02 1.83 1.20
CA LEU A 372 11.49 3.19 1.08
C LEU A 372 12.04 4.09 2.20
N PHE A 373 12.09 3.59 3.43
CA PHE A 373 12.62 4.34 4.57
C PHE A 373 14.12 4.59 4.43
N ARG A 374 14.89 3.59 4.01
CA ARG A 374 16.31 3.75 3.69
C ARG A 374 16.54 4.76 2.59
N PHE A 375 15.76 4.69 1.51
CA PHE A 375 15.84 5.66 0.41
C PHE A 375 15.63 7.10 0.91
N VAL A 376 14.62 7.35 1.76
CA VAL A 376 14.39 8.68 2.34
C VAL A 376 15.51 9.07 3.31
N TRP A 377 16.01 8.16 4.13
CA TRP A 377 17.14 8.39 5.05
C TRP A 377 18.40 8.86 4.31
N GLU A 378 18.79 8.14 3.27
CA GLU A 378 19.96 8.45 2.44
C GLU A 378 19.75 9.76 1.67
N THR A 379 18.57 9.96 1.07
CA THR A 379 18.25 11.19 0.32
C THR A 379 18.19 12.43 1.24
N ALA A 380 17.78 12.25 2.48
CA ALA A 380 17.75 13.32 3.49
C ALA A 380 19.16 13.69 3.99
N GLY A 381 20.19 12.93 3.63
CA GLY A 381 21.55 13.13 4.13
C GLY A 381 21.64 12.92 5.64
N MET A 382 20.85 11.97 6.17
CA MET A 382 20.91 11.61 7.59
C MET A 382 22.30 11.06 7.93
N LYS A 383 22.83 11.45 9.09
CA LYS A 383 24.15 10.98 9.54
C LYS A 383 24.05 9.55 10.07
N GLY A 384 25.05 8.74 9.73
CA GLY A 384 25.15 7.36 10.17
C GLY A 384 24.44 6.35 9.27
N SER A 385 24.78 5.08 9.47
CA SER A 385 24.24 3.97 8.69
C SER A 385 22.92 3.49 9.29
N LEU A 386 21.92 3.30 8.43
CA LEU A 386 20.63 2.71 8.80
C LEU A 386 20.63 1.21 8.44
N VAL A 387 20.68 0.35 9.47
CA VAL A 387 20.49 -1.09 9.37
C VAL A 387 18.99 -1.39 9.34
N LEU A 388 18.58 -2.31 8.48
CA LEU A 388 17.18 -2.66 8.26
C LEU A 388 16.88 -4.05 8.83
N GLN A 389 15.85 -4.14 9.68
CA GLN A 389 15.40 -5.39 10.27
C GLN A 389 13.89 -5.59 10.06
N GLY A 390 13.53 -6.70 9.43
CA GLY A 390 12.15 -7.12 9.23
C GLY A 390 11.76 -8.24 10.21
N HIS A 391 10.62 -8.09 10.89
CA HIS A 391 10.15 -9.06 11.88
C HIS A 391 8.81 -9.66 11.46
N LEU A 392 8.82 -10.94 11.14
CA LEU A 392 7.65 -11.72 10.79
C LEU A 392 7.13 -12.44 12.03
N TRP A 393 5.85 -12.32 12.31
CA TRP A 393 5.22 -12.90 13.49
C TRP A 393 4.13 -13.89 13.10
N CYS A 394 4.22 -15.13 13.57
CA CYS A 394 3.17 -16.13 13.34
C CYS A 394 2.97 -17.00 14.57
N VAL A 395 1.71 -17.37 14.85
CA VAL A 395 1.39 -18.32 15.92
C VAL A 395 1.97 -19.68 15.58
N GLY A 396 2.67 -20.28 16.54
CA GLY A 396 3.25 -21.63 16.40
C GLY A 396 4.48 -21.74 15.51
N ALA A 397 4.98 -20.62 14.95
CA ALA A 397 6.24 -20.62 14.22
C ALA A 397 7.44 -20.83 15.17
N GLY A 398 8.47 -21.51 14.67
CA GLY A 398 9.78 -21.54 15.32
C GLY A 398 10.58 -20.29 15.00
N GLU A 399 11.55 -19.98 15.86
CA GLU A 399 12.48 -18.88 15.60
C GLU A 399 13.40 -19.19 14.42
N ARG A 400 13.51 -18.27 13.48
CA ARG A 400 14.44 -18.36 12.35
C ARG A 400 14.94 -16.98 11.98
N SER A 401 16.19 -16.88 11.56
CA SER A 401 16.72 -15.68 10.91
C SER A 401 17.18 -16.01 9.51
N PHE A 402 17.12 -15.02 8.62
CA PHE A 402 17.64 -15.12 7.27
C PHE A 402 17.89 -13.71 6.70
N THR A 403 18.68 -13.62 5.64
CA THR A 403 19.04 -12.37 4.99
C THR A 403 18.38 -12.26 3.61
N TYR A 404 17.84 -11.10 3.27
CA TYR A 404 17.30 -10.82 1.94
C TYR A 404 17.70 -9.42 1.49
N ARG A 405 18.34 -9.31 0.32
CA ARG A 405 18.84 -8.06 -0.27
C ARG A 405 19.70 -7.19 0.68
N GLY A 406 20.44 -7.84 1.58
CA GLY A 406 21.32 -7.18 2.54
C GLY A 406 20.62 -6.70 3.83
N SER A 407 19.32 -6.96 3.98
CA SER A 407 18.57 -6.71 5.21
C SER A 407 18.39 -8.02 6.00
N GLU A 408 18.33 -7.91 7.32
CA GLU A 408 18.07 -9.05 8.21
C GLU A 408 16.57 -9.23 8.43
N PHE A 409 16.13 -10.48 8.41
CA PHE A 409 14.75 -10.84 8.68
C PHE A 409 14.69 -11.92 9.75
N PHE A 410 13.72 -11.78 10.65
CA PHE A 410 13.49 -12.67 11.76
C PHE A 410 12.05 -13.18 11.71
N LEU A 411 11.88 -14.50 11.79
CA LEU A 411 10.61 -15.15 12.01
C LEU A 411 10.49 -15.48 13.49
N HIS A 412 9.42 -14.98 14.11
CA HIS A 412 9.13 -15.15 15.51
C HIS A 412 7.84 -15.93 15.74
N GLY A 413 7.87 -16.78 16.77
CA GLY A 413 6.69 -17.50 17.24
C GLY A 413 5.87 -16.65 18.20
N ILE A 414 4.58 -16.44 17.91
CA ILE A 414 3.65 -15.94 18.93
C ILE A 414 3.22 -17.13 19.79
N ILE A 415 3.69 -17.14 21.05
CA ILE A 415 3.41 -18.19 22.03
C ILE A 415 2.76 -17.64 23.30
N LEU A 416 2.05 -18.50 24.02
CA LEU A 416 1.64 -18.21 25.40
C LEU A 416 2.83 -18.50 26.31
N GLY A 417 3.36 -17.46 26.95
CA GLY A 417 4.46 -17.60 27.91
C GLY A 417 4.06 -18.35 29.18
N PRO A 418 5.02 -18.74 30.03
CA PRO A 418 4.73 -19.41 31.30
C PRO A 418 4.00 -18.47 32.26
N LYS A 419 3.20 -19.05 33.16
CA LYS A 419 2.50 -18.33 34.23
C LYS A 419 3.52 -17.83 35.26
N GLY A 420 3.71 -16.51 35.36
CA GLY A 420 4.52 -15.87 36.42
C GLY A 420 5.77 -15.11 35.98
N ILE A 421 5.75 -14.50 34.79
CA ILE A 421 6.73 -13.49 34.36
C ILE A 421 6.25 -12.10 34.78
#